data_AF-A0A9P7BG59-F1
#
_entry.id   AF-A0A9P7BG59-F1
#
_cell.length_a   1.000
_cell.length_b   1.000
_cell.length_c   1.000
_cell.angle_alpha   90.00
_cell.angle_beta   90.00
_cell.angle_gamma   90.00
#
_symmetry.space_group_name_H-M   'P 1'
#
loop_
_entity.id
_entity.type
_entity.pdbx_description
1 polymer ?
#
loop_
_entity_poly.entity_id
_entity_poly.type
_entity_poly.pdbx_seq_one_letter_code
_entity_poly.pdbx_strand_id
1 'polypeptide(L)'
;MTAVLPIKYDPTSKTISLEESVPLSSTKDFQIEVSQINTLYSDFIKTNSELPPPPTKEAFTQNLSMMVKKMHESAVLLMRQKSFEEAAKKFDIALGLASARSKFESFQATLPELMICLIGRCDAYTNAGFFVEALEDAEVLILLGSTIPDNHLRRGICKLNLGDFVTAKSDFERGLAFNSKHPILLKLYDICKKLIDEENGDV
;
A
#
# COMPACT_ATOMS: atom_id res chain seq x y z
N MET A 1 -33.59 -5.75 25.18
CA MET A 1 -33.05 -4.41 25.47
C MET A 1 -32.23 -4.00 24.27
N THR A 2 -32.65 -2.96 23.55
CA THR A 2 -31.81 -2.34 22.51
C THR A 2 -30.63 -1.66 23.21
N ALA A 3 -29.44 -2.20 23.04
CA ALA A 3 -28.23 -1.54 23.52
C ALA A 3 -28.11 -0.19 22.80
N VAL A 4 -28.23 0.91 23.53
CA VAL A 4 -28.02 2.25 22.98
C VAL A 4 -26.53 2.37 22.71
N LEU A 5 -26.16 2.54 21.44
CA LEU A 5 -24.77 2.76 21.05
C LEU A 5 -24.36 4.17 21.48
N PRO A 6 -23.14 4.35 22.05
CA PRO A 6 -22.67 5.65 22.54
C PRO A 6 -22.13 6.51 21.38
N ILE A 7 -23.03 6.89 20.47
CA ILE A 7 -22.72 7.68 19.28
C ILE A 7 -23.49 9.00 19.27
N LYS A 8 -22.81 10.07 18.87
CA LYS A 8 -23.37 11.40 18.64
C LYS A 8 -23.37 11.71 17.16
N TYR A 9 -24.48 12.24 16.66
CA TYR A 9 -24.57 12.77 15.29
C TYR A 9 -24.42 14.29 15.31
N ASP A 10 -23.59 14.83 14.43
CA ASP A 10 -23.51 16.26 14.16
C ASP A 10 -24.25 16.59 12.85
N PRO A 11 -25.39 17.31 12.90
CA PRO A 11 -26.14 17.71 11.71
C PRO A 11 -25.39 18.63 10.74
N THR A 12 -24.37 19.35 11.21
CA THR A 12 -23.64 20.34 10.42
C THR A 12 -22.59 19.66 9.54
N SER A 13 -21.73 18.85 10.15
CA SER A 13 -20.73 18.05 9.43
C SER A 13 -21.33 16.80 8.79
N LYS A 14 -22.53 16.39 9.22
CA LYS A 14 -23.20 15.14 8.86
C LYS A 14 -22.36 13.90 9.16
N THR A 15 -21.62 13.95 10.26
CA THR A 15 -20.77 12.84 10.72
C THR A 15 -21.25 12.31 12.07
N ILE A 16 -20.95 11.04 12.32
CA ILE A 16 -21.11 10.43 13.63
C ILE A 16 -19.78 10.40 14.39
N SER A 17 -19.81 10.54 15.71
CA SER A 17 -18.65 10.45 16.60
C SER A 17 -18.98 9.67 17.87
N LEU A 18 -17.96 9.18 18.56
CA LEU A 18 -18.12 8.55 19.88
C LEU A 18 -18.36 9.61 20.96
N GLU A 19 -19.14 9.27 21.97
CA GLU A 19 -19.26 10.10 23.16
C GLU A 19 -17.95 10.18 23.95
N GLU A 20 -17.63 11.35 24.51
CA GLU A 20 -16.42 11.58 25.31
C GLU A 20 -16.36 10.74 26.58
N SER A 21 -17.50 10.20 27.02
CA SER A 21 -17.66 9.34 28.18
C SER A 21 -17.09 7.92 28.01
N VAL A 22 -16.72 7.53 26.78
CA VAL A 22 -16.32 6.17 26.44
C VAL A 22 -14.79 6.01 26.45
N PRO A 23 -14.23 5.04 27.20
CA PRO A 23 -12.78 4.81 27.23
C PRO A 23 -12.23 4.32 25.88
N LEU A 24 -11.39 5.15 25.24
CA LEU A 24 -10.77 4.89 23.92
C LEU A 24 -10.04 3.54 23.80
N SER A 25 -9.42 3.07 24.87
CA SER A 25 -8.67 1.79 24.89
C SER A 25 -9.56 0.56 24.70
N SER A 26 -10.83 0.64 25.10
CA SER A 26 -11.81 -0.45 24.98
C SER A 26 -12.62 -0.40 23.68
N THR A 27 -12.50 0.67 22.88
CA THR A 27 -13.39 0.94 21.74
C THR A 27 -12.66 1.25 20.44
N LYS A 28 -11.39 0.86 20.32
CA LYS A 28 -10.59 1.08 19.10
C LYS A 28 -11.28 0.55 17.84
N ASP A 29 -11.78 -0.68 17.88
CA ASP A 29 -12.47 -1.29 16.74
C ASP A 29 -13.75 -0.52 16.41
N PHE A 30 -14.51 -0.12 17.43
CA PHE A 30 -15.72 0.68 17.23
C PHE A 30 -15.42 2.07 16.64
N GLN A 31 -14.31 2.70 17.01
CA GLN A 31 -13.84 3.95 16.42
C GLN A 31 -13.50 3.78 14.93
N ILE A 32 -12.92 2.64 14.55
CA ILE A 32 -12.64 2.31 13.14
C ILE A 32 -13.95 2.21 12.36
N GLU A 33 -14.95 1.49 12.88
CA GLU A 33 -16.28 1.39 12.25
C GLU A 33 -16.94 2.76 12.06
N VAL A 34 -16.90 3.62 13.09
CA VAL A 34 -17.41 5.00 13.00
C VAL A 34 -16.70 5.80 11.90
N SER A 35 -15.37 5.67 11.78
CA SER A 35 -14.60 6.33 10.71
C SER A 35 -14.94 5.81 9.31
N GLN A 36 -15.15 4.50 9.17
CA GLN A 36 -15.52 3.87 7.91
C GLN A 36 -16.90 4.31 7.45
N ILE A 37 -17.88 4.35 8.37
CA ILE A 37 -19.24 4.84 8.09
C ILE A 37 -19.21 6.31 7.64
N ASN A 38 -18.46 7.17 8.33
CA ASN A 38 -18.32 8.58 7.93
C ASN A 38 -17.73 8.74 6.52
N THR A 39 -16.75 7.91 6.18
CA THR A 39 -16.13 7.90 4.85
C THR A 39 -17.14 7.47 3.78
N LEU A 40 -17.85 6.37 4.02
CA LEU A 40 -18.86 5.84 3.10
C LEU A 40 -20.01 6.82 2.89
N TYR A 41 -20.49 7.46 3.96
CA TYR A 41 -21.56 8.43 3.90
C TYR A 41 -21.15 9.70 3.17
N SER A 42 -19.93 10.20 3.42
CA SER A 42 -19.35 11.30 2.65
C SER A 42 -19.31 10.99 1.16
N ASP A 43 -18.85 9.80 0.77
CA ASP A 43 -18.79 9.39 -0.65
C ASP A 43 -20.18 9.25 -1.26
N PHE A 44 -21.16 8.78 -0.49
CA PHE A 44 -22.55 8.68 -0.93
C PHE A 44 -23.15 10.07 -1.22
N ILE A 45 -23.01 11.03 -0.30
CA ILE A 45 -23.51 12.41 -0.49
C ILE A 45 -22.90 13.04 -1.75
N LYS A 46 -21.59 12.84 -1.99
CA LYS A 46 -20.90 13.38 -3.18
C LYS A 46 -21.45 12.83 -4.49
N THR A 47 -22.05 11.64 -4.46
CA THR A 47 -22.61 11.02 -5.67
C THR A 47 -23.91 11.70 -6.12
N ASN A 48 -24.61 12.37 -5.20
CA ASN A 48 -25.86 13.10 -5.47
C ASN A 48 -26.94 12.24 -6.16
N SER A 49 -27.09 11.00 -5.70
CA SER A 49 -28.09 10.04 -6.18
C SER A 49 -28.80 9.37 -5.00
N GLU A 50 -29.98 8.81 -5.25
CA GLU A 50 -30.74 8.08 -4.23
C GLU A 50 -30.06 6.76 -3.82
N LEU A 51 -29.29 6.17 -4.74
CA LEU A 51 -28.53 4.94 -4.54
C LEU A 51 -27.11 5.11 -5.09
N PRO A 52 -26.09 4.52 -4.43
CA PRO A 52 -24.74 4.54 -4.97
C PRO A 52 -24.70 3.85 -6.35
N PRO A 53 -23.89 4.35 -7.29
CA PRO A 53 -23.82 3.80 -8.63
C PRO A 53 -23.18 2.40 -8.58
N PRO A 54 -23.58 1.49 -9.47
CA PRO A 54 -22.92 0.20 -9.60
C PRO A 54 -21.46 0.40 -10.06
N PRO A 55 -20.52 -0.48 -9.67
CA PRO A 55 -19.10 -0.36 -10.00
C PRO A 55 -18.82 -0.77 -11.45
N THR A 56 -19.35 -0.02 -12.41
CA THR A 56 -19.14 -0.23 -13.86
C THR A 56 -17.98 0.63 -14.39
N LYS A 57 -17.58 0.38 -15.64
CA LYS A 57 -16.52 1.16 -16.30
C LYS A 57 -16.94 2.61 -16.52
N GLU A 58 -18.23 2.85 -16.75
CA GLU A 58 -18.81 4.16 -16.99
C GLU A 58 -18.86 4.99 -15.69
N ALA A 59 -19.08 4.33 -14.55
CA ALA A 59 -19.10 4.96 -13.23
C ALA A 59 -17.69 5.21 -12.66
N PHE A 60 -16.63 4.68 -13.29
CA PHE A 60 -15.26 4.82 -12.81
C PHE A 60 -14.67 6.20 -13.14
N THR A 61 -14.18 6.89 -12.11
CA THR A 61 -13.74 8.29 -12.25
C THR A 61 -12.42 8.40 -13.04
N GLN A 62 -12.52 8.96 -14.25
CA GLN A 62 -11.37 9.13 -15.17
C GLN A 62 -10.46 10.30 -14.80
N ASN A 63 -11.02 11.41 -14.28
CA ASN A 63 -10.24 12.59 -13.91
C ASN A 63 -9.20 12.27 -12.83
N LEU A 64 -9.58 11.44 -11.86
CA LEU A 64 -8.68 11.00 -10.81
C LEU A 64 -7.58 10.08 -11.37
N SER A 65 -7.91 9.19 -12.32
CA SER A 65 -6.90 8.38 -13.03
C SER A 65 -5.87 9.24 -13.74
N MET A 66 -6.31 10.33 -14.40
CA MET A 66 -5.41 11.27 -15.05
C MET A 66 -4.50 11.98 -14.04
N MET A 67 -5.02 12.37 -12.88
CA MET A 67 -4.21 12.99 -11.81
C MET A 67 -3.19 12.01 -11.23
N VAL A 68 -3.61 10.77 -10.91
CA VAL A 68 -2.72 9.70 -10.43
C VAL A 68 -1.61 9.45 -11.43
N LYS A 69 -1.96 9.28 -12.71
CA LYS A 69 -0.99 9.09 -13.80
C LYS A 69 0.01 10.24 -13.90
N LYS A 70 -0.47 11.49 -13.86
CA LYS A 70 0.40 12.68 -13.91
C LYS A 70 1.37 12.74 -12.72
N MET A 71 0.89 12.45 -11.51
CA MET A 71 1.76 12.42 -10.32
C MET A 71 2.78 11.28 -10.40
N HIS A 72 2.35 10.11 -10.85
CA HIS A 72 3.23 8.96 -11.07
C HIS A 72 4.32 9.28 -12.11
N GLU A 73 3.97 9.85 -13.26
CA GLU A 73 4.94 10.28 -14.29
C GLU A 73 5.94 11.30 -13.75
N SER A 74 5.47 12.27 -12.97
CA SER A 74 6.33 13.23 -12.27
C SER A 74 7.31 12.54 -11.30
N ALA A 75 6.86 11.52 -10.56
CA ALA A 75 7.70 10.76 -9.65
C ALA A 75 8.76 9.94 -10.40
N VAL A 76 8.39 9.31 -11.52
CA VAL A 76 9.33 8.57 -12.39
C VAL A 76 10.42 9.48 -12.96
N LEU A 77 10.11 10.74 -13.28
CA LEU A 77 11.13 11.70 -13.69
C LEU A 77 12.16 11.96 -12.58
N LEU A 78 11.71 12.11 -11.33
CA LEU A 78 12.58 12.27 -10.17
C LEU A 78 13.44 11.01 -9.92
N MET A 79 12.87 9.82 -10.10
CA MET A 79 13.63 8.56 -10.05
C MET A 79 14.79 8.55 -11.05
N ARG A 80 14.56 9.03 -12.29
CA ARG A 80 15.61 9.13 -13.32
C ARG A 80 16.68 10.15 -12.97
N GLN A 81 16.31 11.20 -12.24
CA GLN A 81 17.23 12.23 -11.73
C GLN A 81 17.99 11.77 -10.47
N LYS A 82 17.68 10.57 -9.95
CA LYS A 82 18.20 10.04 -8.68
C LYS A 82 17.79 10.85 -7.43
N SER A 83 16.76 11.68 -7.55
CA SER A 83 16.14 12.40 -6.43
C SER A 83 15.12 11.49 -5.74
N PHE A 84 15.60 10.44 -5.06
CA PHE A 84 14.77 9.34 -4.57
C PHE A 84 13.79 9.75 -3.46
N GLU A 85 14.21 10.58 -2.50
CA GLU A 85 13.32 11.04 -1.43
C GLU A 85 12.16 11.90 -1.96
N GLU A 86 12.44 12.78 -2.93
CA GLU A 86 11.40 13.58 -3.57
C GLU A 86 10.48 12.71 -4.43
N ALA A 87 11.03 11.70 -5.10
CA ALA A 87 10.24 10.72 -5.84
C ALA A 87 9.29 9.97 -4.89
N ALA A 88 9.76 9.52 -3.72
CA ALA A 88 8.93 8.84 -2.73
C ALA A 88 7.75 9.72 -2.27
N LYS A 89 7.99 11.01 -2.01
CA LYS A 89 6.92 11.98 -1.67
C LYS A 89 5.91 12.14 -2.82
N LYS A 90 6.35 12.13 -4.08
CA LYS A 90 5.44 12.21 -5.23
C LYS A 90 4.65 10.93 -5.44
N PHE A 91 5.25 9.76 -5.23
CA PHE A 91 4.51 8.50 -5.25
C PHE A 91 3.51 8.40 -4.11
N ASP A 92 3.85 8.92 -2.92
CA ASP A 92 2.92 9.00 -1.78
C ASP A 92 1.67 9.83 -2.11
N ILE A 93 1.85 11.01 -2.73
CA ILE A 93 0.72 11.82 -3.20
C ILE A 93 -0.12 11.05 -4.24
N ALA A 94 0.53 10.37 -5.19
CA ALA A 94 -0.17 9.57 -6.20
C ALA A 94 -0.98 8.41 -5.57
N LEU A 95 -0.40 7.75 -4.56
CA LEU A 95 -1.03 6.68 -3.81
C LEU A 95 -2.22 7.19 -2.98
N GLY A 96 -2.08 8.35 -2.36
CA GLY A 96 -3.15 9.04 -1.65
C GLY A 96 -4.32 9.38 -2.57
N LEU A 97 -4.03 9.89 -3.78
CA LEU A 97 -5.06 10.13 -4.81
C LEU A 97 -5.76 8.84 -5.24
N ALA A 98 -5.02 7.76 -5.48
CA ALA A 98 -5.61 6.46 -5.85
C ALA A 98 -6.50 5.89 -4.72
N SER A 99 -6.08 6.07 -3.47
CA SER A 99 -6.81 5.57 -2.27
C SER A 99 -8.02 6.44 -1.89
N ALA A 100 -8.02 7.70 -2.30
CA ALA A 100 -9.12 8.66 -2.08
C ALA A 100 -10.34 8.42 -2.98
N ARG A 101 -10.28 7.43 -3.89
CA ARG A 101 -11.42 7.02 -4.72
C ARG A 101 -12.64 6.67 -3.88
N SER A 102 -13.81 6.95 -4.47
CA SER A 102 -15.10 6.59 -3.87
C SER A 102 -15.14 5.09 -3.60
N LYS A 103 -15.63 4.70 -2.42
CA LYS A 103 -15.74 3.28 -2.04
C LYS A 103 -16.78 2.48 -2.84
N PHE A 104 -17.56 3.16 -3.69
CA PHE A 104 -18.48 2.54 -4.64
C PHE A 104 -17.85 2.26 -6.01
N GLU A 105 -16.62 2.74 -6.27
CA GLU A 105 -15.93 2.47 -7.53
C GLU A 105 -15.40 1.03 -7.62
N SER A 106 -15.15 0.57 -8.85
CA SER A 106 -14.55 -0.75 -9.08
C SER A 106 -13.18 -0.85 -8.43
N PHE A 107 -13.07 -1.73 -7.43
CA PHE A 107 -11.80 -2.05 -6.80
C PHE A 107 -10.79 -2.63 -7.79
N GLN A 108 -11.26 -3.50 -8.69
CA GLN A 108 -10.41 -4.11 -9.72
C GLN A 108 -9.79 -3.06 -10.66
N ALA A 109 -10.52 -1.99 -10.97
CA ALA A 109 -9.99 -0.89 -11.79
C ALA A 109 -9.01 0.02 -11.01
N THR A 110 -9.21 0.14 -9.70
CA THR A 110 -8.34 0.94 -8.81
C THR A 110 -7.00 0.24 -8.53
N LEU A 111 -7.01 -1.09 -8.42
CA LEU A 111 -5.88 -1.88 -7.95
C LEU A 111 -4.58 -1.66 -8.76
N PRO A 112 -4.59 -1.63 -10.11
CA PRO A 112 -3.37 -1.37 -10.88
C PRO A 112 -2.76 0.01 -10.62
N GLU A 113 -3.59 1.03 -10.41
CA GLU A 113 -3.12 2.38 -10.09
C GLU A 113 -2.46 2.44 -8.71
N LEU A 114 -3.06 1.76 -7.73
CA LEU A 114 -2.52 1.65 -6.38
C LEU A 114 -1.19 0.90 -6.40
N MET A 115 -1.15 -0.26 -7.05
CA MET A 115 0.03 -1.13 -7.10
C MET A 115 1.21 -0.44 -7.79
N ILE A 116 1.00 0.23 -8.92
CA ILE A 116 2.11 0.87 -9.64
C ILE A 116 2.71 2.04 -8.84
N CYS A 117 1.89 2.81 -8.13
CA CYS A 117 2.38 3.88 -7.25
C CYS A 117 3.10 3.33 -6.02
N LEU A 118 2.57 2.26 -5.42
CA LEU A 118 3.18 1.58 -4.28
C LEU A 118 4.53 0.95 -4.64
N ILE A 119 4.61 0.30 -5.81
CA ILE A 119 5.88 -0.20 -6.37
C ILE A 119 6.89 0.94 -6.53
N GLY A 120 6.47 2.06 -7.12
CA GLY A 120 7.33 3.23 -7.30
C GLY A 120 7.85 3.79 -5.97
N ARG A 121 6.99 3.87 -4.94
CA ARG A 121 7.38 4.37 -3.61
C ARG A 121 8.34 3.40 -2.90
N CYS A 122 8.06 2.10 -2.94
CA CYS A 122 8.94 1.06 -2.44
C CYS A 122 10.34 1.17 -3.07
N ASP A 123 10.41 1.39 -4.38
CA ASP A 123 11.67 1.50 -5.11
C ASP A 123 12.40 2.79 -4.77
N ALA A 124 11.67 3.90 -4.65
CA ALA A 124 12.23 5.17 -4.22
C ALA A 124 12.84 5.07 -2.81
N TYR A 125 12.12 4.48 -1.85
CA TYR A 125 12.64 4.24 -0.50
C TYR A 125 13.85 3.32 -0.48
N THR A 126 13.81 2.21 -1.23
CA THR A 126 14.95 1.29 -1.34
C THR A 126 16.19 1.99 -1.88
N ASN A 127 16.05 2.82 -2.92
CA ASN A 127 17.17 3.56 -3.50
C ASN A 127 17.65 4.73 -2.62
N ALA A 128 16.79 5.26 -1.74
CA ALA A 128 17.15 6.26 -0.75
C ALA A 128 17.83 5.66 0.51
N GLY A 129 17.82 4.33 0.67
CA GLY A 129 18.32 3.65 1.88
C GLY A 129 17.32 3.58 3.02
N PHE A 130 16.06 3.95 2.79
CA PHE A 130 14.97 3.87 3.76
C PHE A 130 14.33 2.48 3.71
N PHE A 131 15.09 1.47 4.16
CA PHE A 131 14.72 0.06 4.00
C PHE A 131 13.56 -0.39 4.87
N VAL A 132 13.31 0.27 6.01
CA VAL A 132 12.16 -0.05 6.88
C VAL A 132 10.87 0.40 6.19
N GLU A 133 10.84 1.63 5.68
CA GLU A 133 9.70 2.17 4.95
C GLU A 133 9.44 1.42 3.63
N ALA A 134 10.51 1.03 2.93
CA ALA A 134 10.40 0.17 1.74
C ALA A 134 9.86 -1.22 2.07
N LEU A 135 10.22 -1.78 3.24
CA LEU A 135 9.74 -3.09 3.68
C LEU A 135 8.23 -3.08 3.91
N GLU A 136 7.69 -2.05 4.57
CA GLU A 136 6.24 -1.89 4.77
C GLU A 136 5.49 -1.87 3.42
N ASP A 137 6.00 -1.11 2.45
CA ASP A 137 5.43 -1.07 1.09
C ASP A 137 5.51 -2.44 0.40
N ALA A 138 6.64 -3.13 0.54
CA ALA A 138 6.84 -4.46 -0.03
C ALA A 138 5.92 -5.52 0.60
N GLU A 139 5.63 -5.43 1.89
CA GLU A 139 4.68 -6.32 2.56
C GLU A 139 3.25 -6.14 2.02
N VAL A 140 2.82 -4.89 1.83
CA VAL A 140 1.54 -4.61 1.19
C VAL A 140 1.52 -5.14 -0.25
N LEU A 141 2.60 -4.99 -1.02
CA LEU A 141 2.69 -5.58 -2.37
C LEU A 141 2.56 -7.10 -2.38
N ILE A 142 3.10 -7.80 -1.37
CA ILE A 142 2.91 -9.24 -1.21
C ILE A 142 1.45 -9.59 -0.96
N LEU A 143 0.75 -8.81 -0.13
CA LEU A 143 -0.69 -9.01 0.12
C LEU A 143 -1.52 -8.80 -1.16
N LEU A 144 -1.16 -7.83 -1.99
CA LEU A 144 -1.86 -7.51 -3.23
C LEU A 144 -1.52 -8.46 -4.39
N GLY A 145 -0.34 -9.10 -4.35
CA GLY A 145 0.17 -9.91 -5.46
C GLY A 145 1.23 -10.90 -5.04
N SER A 146 0.86 -11.91 -4.24
CA SER A 146 1.79 -12.90 -3.71
C SER A 146 2.39 -13.85 -4.75
N THR A 147 1.85 -13.87 -5.97
CA THR A 147 2.34 -14.70 -7.09
C THR A 147 3.30 -13.95 -8.02
N ILE A 148 3.53 -12.65 -7.77
CA ILE A 148 4.41 -11.81 -8.56
C ILE A 148 5.85 -11.94 -8.01
N PRO A 149 6.81 -12.48 -8.78
CA PRO A 149 8.19 -12.66 -8.30
C PRO A 149 8.85 -11.36 -7.83
N ASP A 150 8.60 -10.25 -8.51
CA ASP A 150 9.20 -8.95 -8.21
C ASP A 150 8.79 -8.40 -6.83
N ASN A 151 7.61 -8.78 -6.33
CA ASN A 151 7.17 -8.37 -4.99
C ASN A 151 8.00 -9.07 -3.90
N HIS A 152 8.31 -10.35 -4.10
CA HIS A 152 9.23 -11.09 -3.22
C HIS A 152 10.66 -10.57 -3.33
N LEU A 153 11.09 -10.23 -4.55
CA LEU A 153 12.38 -9.59 -4.77
C LEU A 153 12.52 -8.29 -3.97
N ARG A 154 11.53 -7.40 -4.04
CA ARG A 154 11.53 -6.11 -3.30
C ARG A 154 11.62 -6.33 -1.79
N ARG A 155 10.78 -7.22 -1.26
CA ARG A 155 10.78 -7.53 0.19
C ARG A 155 12.12 -8.13 0.63
N GLY A 156 12.64 -9.07 -0.15
CA GLY A 156 13.94 -9.71 0.13
C GLY A 156 15.11 -8.72 0.06
N ILE A 157 15.11 -7.77 -0.88
CA ILE A 157 16.13 -6.71 -0.95
C ILE A 157 16.09 -5.86 0.33
N CYS A 158 14.90 -5.46 0.81
CA CYS A 158 14.78 -4.66 2.02
C CYS A 158 15.35 -5.42 3.23
N LYS A 159 14.93 -6.69 3.43
CA LYS A 159 15.42 -7.55 4.51
C LYS A 159 16.93 -7.81 4.46
N LEU A 160 17.47 -8.05 3.25
CA LEU A 160 18.91 -8.21 3.02
C LEU A 160 19.69 -6.99 3.50
N ASN A 161 19.22 -5.77 3.16
CA ASN A 161 19.88 -4.54 3.61
C ASN A 161 19.68 -4.24 5.10
N LEU A 162 18.64 -4.80 5.72
CA LEU A 162 18.41 -4.75 7.17
C LEU A 162 19.19 -5.82 7.94
N GLY A 163 19.96 -6.68 7.26
CA GLY A 163 20.77 -7.74 7.87
C GLY A 163 20.00 -9.03 8.17
N ASP A 164 18.73 -9.14 7.80
CA ASP A 164 17.96 -10.38 7.97
C ASP A 164 18.15 -11.30 6.75
N PHE A 165 19.32 -11.92 6.67
CA PHE A 165 19.72 -12.75 5.53
C PHE A 165 18.89 -14.02 5.39
N VAL A 166 18.47 -14.61 6.51
CA VAL A 166 17.68 -15.85 6.54
C VAL A 166 16.30 -15.61 5.93
N THR A 167 15.60 -14.57 6.34
CA THR A 167 14.27 -14.30 5.77
C THR A 167 14.36 -13.70 4.36
N ALA A 168 15.40 -12.92 4.05
CA ALA A 168 15.66 -12.46 2.69
C ALA A 168 15.87 -13.62 1.71
N LYS A 169 16.67 -14.62 2.10
CA LYS A 169 16.85 -15.86 1.32
C LYS A 169 15.51 -16.55 1.06
N SER A 170 14.68 -16.70 2.08
CA SER A 170 13.35 -17.33 1.94
C SER A 170 12.45 -16.57 0.97
N ASP A 171 12.48 -15.24 1.00
CA ASP A 171 11.78 -14.40 0.02
C ASP A 171 12.30 -14.63 -1.41
N PHE A 172 13.61 -14.71 -1.59
CA PHE A 172 14.18 -14.99 -2.91
C PHE A 172 13.81 -16.39 -3.43
N GLU A 173 13.84 -17.41 -2.57
CA GLU A 173 13.35 -18.75 -2.91
C GLU A 173 11.87 -18.74 -3.33
N ARG A 174 11.04 -17.98 -2.60
CA ARG A 174 9.62 -17.86 -2.91
C ARG A 174 9.40 -17.16 -4.26
N GLY A 175 10.15 -16.10 -4.55
CA GLY A 175 10.12 -15.45 -5.87
C GLY A 175 10.54 -16.41 -6.99
N LEU A 176 11.61 -17.19 -6.77
CA LEU A 176 12.10 -18.19 -7.73
C LEU A 176 11.11 -19.34 -7.97
N ALA A 177 10.27 -19.67 -6.99
CA ALA A 177 9.19 -20.65 -7.18
C ALA A 177 8.17 -20.19 -8.23
N PHE A 178 7.97 -18.88 -8.40
CA PHE A 178 7.10 -18.32 -9.44
C PHE A 178 7.85 -18.01 -10.74
N ASN A 179 9.15 -17.69 -10.68
CA ASN A 179 10.01 -17.54 -11.85
C ASN A 179 11.43 -18.06 -11.57
N SER A 180 11.66 -19.33 -11.92
CA SER A 180 12.91 -20.05 -11.61
C SER A 180 14.13 -19.55 -12.38
N LYS A 181 13.94 -18.77 -13.44
CA LYS A 181 15.02 -18.22 -14.28
C LYS A 181 15.23 -16.72 -14.05
N HIS A 182 14.64 -16.15 -13.00
CA HIS A 182 14.77 -14.72 -12.73
C HIS A 182 16.22 -14.38 -12.32
N PRO A 183 16.98 -13.61 -13.13
CA PRO A 183 18.42 -13.46 -12.96
C PRO A 183 18.81 -12.73 -11.67
N ILE A 184 18.07 -11.69 -11.29
CA ILE A 184 18.36 -10.90 -10.08
C ILE A 184 18.10 -11.72 -8.81
N LEU A 185 16.94 -12.40 -8.73
CA LEU A 185 16.60 -13.31 -7.65
C LEU A 185 17.66 -14.41 -7.46
N LEU A 186 18.09 -15.09 -8.53
CA LEU A 186 19.16 -16.10 -8.44
C LEU A 186 20.45 -15.52 -7.86
N LYS A 187 20.87 -14.35 -8.36
CA LYS A 187 22.08 -13.68 -7.89
C LYS A 187 21.99 -13.32 -6.40
N LEU A 188 20.87 -12.72 -5.96
CA LEU A 188 20.69 -12.29 -4.58
C LEU A 188 20.49 -13.47 -3.61
N TYR A 189 19.86 -14.55 -4.10
CA TYR A 189 19.76 -15.81 -3.38
C TYR A 189 21.15 -16.38 -3.05
N ASP A 190 22.04 -16.46 -4.05
CA ASP A 190 23.42 -16.94 -3.86
C ASP A 190 24.23 -16.04 -2.93
N ILE A 191 24.01 -14.71 -3.00
CA ILE A 191 24.64 -13.75 -2.08
C ILE A 191 24.17 -14.01 -0.64
N CYS A 192 22.87 -14.20 -0.42
CA CYS A 192 22.35 -14.48 0.92
C CYS A 192 22.92 -15.78 1.49
N LYS A 193 23.05 -16.83 0.68
CA LYS A 193 23.65 -18.09 1.13
C LYS A 193 25.07 -17.88 1.64
N LYS A 194 25.91 -17.18 0.88
CA LYS A 194 27.29 -16.88 1.30
C LYS A 194 27.34 -16.07 2.58
N LEU A 195 26.50 -15.04 2.72
CA LEU A 195 26.44 -14.23 3.93
C LEU A 195 26.02 -15.05 5.16
N ILE A 196 25.05 -15.96 4.99
CA ILE A 196 24.63 -16.86 6.07
C ILE A 196 25.77 -17.83 6.46
N ASP A 197 26.47 -18.39 5.49
CA ASP A 197 27.60 -19.30 5.74
C ASP A 197 28.75 -18.55 6.46
N GLU A 198 29.01 -17.30 6.07
CA GLU A 198 29.98 -16.40 6.72
C GLU A 198 29.59 -16.07 8.17
N GLU A 199 28.32 -15.77 8.46
CA GLU A 199 27.84 -15.52 9.82
C GLU A 199 27.91 -16.76 10.72
N ASN A 200 27.70 -17.95 10.15
CA ASN A 200 27.79 -19.21 10.88
C ASN A 200 29.25 -19.67 11.11
N GLY A 201 30.22 -19.03 10.47
CA GLY A 201 31.65 -19.39 10.58
C GLY A 201 32.05 -20.61 9.75
N ASP A 202 31.27 -20.96 8.72
CA ASP A 202 31.47 -22.13 7.87
C ASP A 202 32.43 -21.86 6.68
N VAL A 203 33.44 -21.00 6.89
CA VAL A 203 34.39 -20.56 5.84
C VAL A 203 35.73 -21.30 5.90
#